data_AF-A0ABD1T1X9-F1
#
_entry.id   AF-A0ABD1T1X9-F1
#
_cell.length_a   1.000
_cell.length_b   1.000
_cell.length_c   1.000
_cell.angle_alpha   90.00
_cell.angle_beta   90.00
_cell.angle_gamma   90.00
#
_symmetry.space_group_name_H-M   'P 1'
#
loop_
_entity.id
_entity.type
_entity.pdbx_description
1 polymer ?
#
loop_
_entity_poly.entity_id
_entity_poly.type
_entity_poly.pdbx_seq_one_letter_code
_entity_poly.pdbx_strand_id
1 'polypeptide(L)'
;MVHVGPLVGQNDNEEDYSEIMQWLSKKNQFSTVFISFGSENYLSKMQIEEMAQGLELCDANFIWVVRFPVGAAIGIKEALPEGFLERVKDRGMIVQGWAPQATILAHPSTGGFLSHCGWSSILESIYYGVPVIAMPLKYDQPINARLLIEAGVGVEVLNDENGQFKKEDVAKAINNVVVEKKTGEGMRSRAKELSKKMKDEEELAINETSEQLFQLCVKYKQKQ
;
A
#
# COMPACT_ATOMS: atom_id res chain seq x y z
N MET A 1 6.82 19.23 10.75
CA MET A 1 6.22 18.60 9.54
C MET A 1 4.77 18.34 9.91
N VAL A 2 3.80 18.96 9.23
CA VAL A 2 2.37 18.77 9.57
C VAL A 2 1.92 17.47 8.94
N HIS A 3 1.42 16.54 9.75
CA HIS A 3 0.66 15.38 9.30
C HIS A 3 -0.67 15.91 8.76
N VAL A 4 -0.68 16.37 7.51
CA VAL A 4 -1.95 16.45 6.78
C VAL A 4 -2.30 15.01 6.47
N GLY A 5 -3.29 14.46 7.19
CA GLY A 5 -3.97 13.24 6.76
C GLY A 5 -4.36 13.37 5.28
N PRO A 6 -4.53 12.26 4.55
CA PRO A 6 -4.77 12.32 3.12
C PRO A 6 -5.90 13.30 2.84
N LEU A 7 -5.61 14.34 2.05
CA LEU A 7 -6.62 15.20 1.46
C LEU A 7 -7.35 14.31 0.45
N VAL A 8 -8.34 13.56 0.95
CA VAL A 8 -9.21 12.70 0.15
C VAL A 8 -9.98 13.62 -0.79
N GLY A 9 -9.62 13.58 -2.06
CA GLY A 9 -10.41 14.19 -3.12
C GLY A 9 -11.77 13.51 -3.14
N GLN A 10 -12.81 14.29 -2.85
CA GLN A 10 -14.20 13.87 -2.96
C GLN A 10 -14.52 13.53 -4.42
N ASN A 11 -14.47 12.24 -4.72
CA ASN A 11 -15.25 11.58 -5.76
C ASN A 11 -15.36 10.11 -5.32
N ASP A 12 -16.06 9.94 -4.21
CA ASP A 12 -16.34 8.68 -3.56
C ASP A 12 -17.46 7.96 -4.32
N ASN A 13 -17.14 6.96 -5.14
CA ASN A 13 -18.10 5.92 -5.43
C ASN A 13 -18.15 5.00 -4.21
N GLU A 14 -19.04 5.29 -3.25
CA GLU A 14 -19.23 4.46 -2.05
C GLU A 14 -19.49 2.97 -2.39
N GLU A 15 -20.07 2.71 -3.56
CA GLU A 15 -20.29 1.36 -4.08
C GLU A 15 -18.98 0.61 -4.37
N ASP A 16 -18.00 1.26 -5.01
CA ASP A 16 -16.69 0.66 -5.33
C ASP A 16 -15.92 0.32 -4.04
N TYR A 17 -16.04 1.15 -3.00
CA TYR A 17 -15.48 0.85 -1.67
C TYR A 17 -16.10 -0.38 -1.04
N SER A 18 -17.43 -0.46 -1.09
CA SER A 18 -18.18 -1.56 -0.50
C SER A 18 -17.79 -2.88 -1.16
N GLU A 19 -17.60 -2.90 -2.48
CA GLU A 19 -17.17 -4.11 -3.20
C GLU A 19 -15.76 -4.57 -2.80
N ILE A 20 -14.79 -3.66 -2.73
CA ILE A 20 -13.42 -3.97 -2.31
C ILE A 20 -13.41 -4.57 -0.90
N MET A 21 -14.16 -3.97 0.04
CA MET A 21 -14.21 -4.44 1.43
C MET A 21 -14.92 -5.79 1.56
N GLN A 22 -16.01 -6.01 0.82
CA GLN A 22 -16.69 -7.30 0.78
C GLN A 22 -15.80 -8.38 0.19
N TRP A 23 -15.00 -8.07 -0.83
CA TRP A 23 -14.06 -9.00 -1.42
C TRP A 23 -12.95 -9.37 -0.43
N LEU A 24 -12.35 -8.38 0.25
CA LEU A 24 -11.33 -8.60 1.28
C LEU A 24 -11.84 -9.44 2.46
N SER A 25 -13.08 -9.20 2.89
CA SER A 25 -13.72 -9.92 3.99
C SER A 25 -13.88 -11.43 3.73
N LYS A 26 -13.85 -11.85 2.46
CA LYS A 26 -13.90 -13.27 2.05
C LYS A 26 -12.52 -13.94 2.05
N LYS A 27 -11.44 -13.19 2.25
CA LYS A 27 -10.06 -13.69 2.21
C LYS A 27 -9.54 -13.99 3.60
N ASN A 28 -8.61 -14.95 3.68
CA ASN A 28 -7.94 -15.30 4.94
C ASN A 28 -7.09 -14.13 5.45
N GLN A 29 -6.85 -14.12 6.76
CA GLN A 29 -5.99 -13.12 7.39
C GLN A 29 -4.59 -13.10 6.75
N PHE A 30 -4.06 -11.90 6.50
CA PHE A 30 -2.75 -11.66 5.89
C PHE A 30 -2.50 -12.39 4.55
N SER A 31 -3.54 -12.72 3.78
CA SER A 31 -3.43 -13.49 2.53
C SER A 31 -3.50 -12.65 1.26
N THR A 32 -3.71 -11.34 1.38
CA THR A 32 -3.87 -10.41 0.25
C THR A 32 -2.71 -9.42 0.19
N VAL A 33 -2.11 -9.23 -1.00
CA VAL A 33 -1.21 -8.10 -1.29
C VAL A 33 -2.01 -6.94 -1.90
N PHE A 34 -1.86 -5.75 -1.34
CA PHE A 34 -2.33 -4.52 -1.98
C PHE A 34 -1.23 -3.96 -2.88
N ILE A 35 -1.56 -3.49 -4.08
CA ILE A 35 -0.58 -3.03 -5.07
C ILE A 35 -1.01 -1.66 -5.58
N SER A 36 -0.20 -0.62 -5.31
CA SER A 36 -0.47 0.74 -5.74
C SER A 36 0.82 1.56 -5.91
N PHE A 37 0.92 2.25 -7.03
CA PHE A 37 2.05 3.12 -7.36
C PHE A 37 1.74 4.61 -7.11
N GLY A 38 0.68 4.92 -6.37
CA GLY A 38 0.28 6.31 -6.08
C GLY A 38 -0.32 7.01 -7.30
N SER A 39 -0.51 8.33 -7.20
CA SER A 39 -1.17 9.14 -8.24
C SER A 39 -0.26 9.61 -9.36
N GLU A 40 1.05 9.60 -9.15
CA GLU A 40 2.04 10.25 -10.04
C GLU A 40 2.94 9.27 -10.80
N ASN A 41 2.69 7.96 -10.67
CA ASN A 41 3.47 6.94 -11.34
C ASN A 41 2.57 6.10 -12.25
N TYR A 42 3.07 5.81 -13.44
CA TYR A 42 2.39 5.01 -14.45
C TYR A 42 3.36 3.94 -14.95
N LEU A 43 2.94 2.69 -14.92
CA LEU A 43 3.73 1.60 -15.49
C LEU A 43 3.63 1.65 -17.02
N SER A 44 4.75 1.38 -17.69
CA SER A 44 4.76 1.15 -19.13
C SER A 44 4.00 -0.13 -19.48
N LYS A 45 3.62 -0.30 -20.76
CA LYS A 45 2.97 -1.54 -21.22
C LYS A 45 3.77 -2.80 -20.89
N MET A 46 5.09 -2.74 -21.04
CA MET A 46 5.99 -3.86 -20.70
C MET A 46 5.99 -4.17 -19.20
N GLN A 47 6.02 -3.14 -18.36
CA GLN A 47 5.95 -3.32 -16.90
C GLN A 47 4.56 -3.83 -16.45
N ILE A 48 3.48 -3.42 -17.11
CA ILE A 48 2.13 -3.96 -16.87
C ILE A 48 2.09 -5.46 -17.20
N GLU A 49 2.69 -5.86 -18.32
CA GLU A 49 2.79 -7.26 -18.73
C GLU A 49 3.60 -8.09 -17.71
N GLU A 50 4.79 -7.63 -17.31
CA GLU A 50 5.62 -8.30 -16.31
C GLU A 50 4.94 -8.36 -14.94
N MET A 51 4.24 -7.30 -14.53
CA MET A 51 3.46 -7.28 -13.28
C MET A 51 2.33 -8.31 -13.33
N ALA A 52 1.54 -8.31 -14.41
CA ALA A 52 0.44 -9.25 -14.59
C ALA A 52 0.94 -10.70 -14.57
N GLN A 53 2.00 -11.01 -15.30
CA GLN A 53 2.60 -12.35 -15.30
C GLN A 53 3.19 -12.71 -13.93
N GLY A 54 3.76 -11.75 -13.19
CA GLY A 54 4.25 -11.98 -11.83
C GLY A 54 3.13 -12.29 -10.84
N LEU A 55 1.99 -11.62 -10.98
CA LEU A 55 0.78 -11.91 -10.22
C LEU A 55 0.18 -13.26 -10.57
N GLU A 56 0.28 -13.70 -11.83
CA GLU A 56 -0.11 -15.05 -12.24
C GLU A 56 0.75 -16.14 -11.58
N LEU A 57 2.04 -15.87 -11.40
CA LEU A 57 3.01 -16.80 -10.81
C LEU A 57 3.00 -16.85 -9.29
N CYS A 58 2.45 -15.84 -8.60
CA CYS A 58 2.37 -15.82 -7.14
C CYS A 58 1.12 -16.54 -6.62
N ASP A 59 1.23 -17.15 -5.44
CA ASP A 59 0.13 -17.87 -4.78
C ASP A 59 -0.54 -17.01 -3.69
N ALA A 60 -0.82 -15.76 -4.04
CA ALA A 60 -1.43 -14.77 -3.15
C ALA A 60 -2.73 -14.22 -3.75
N ASN A 61 -3.64 -13.78 -2.87
CA ASN A 61 -4.71 -12.89 -3.29
C ASN A 61 -4.12 -11.50 -3.53
N PHE A 62 -4.71 -10.71 -4.42
CA PHE A 62 -4.22 -9.35 -4.66
C PHE A 62 -5.31 -8.35 -5.05
N ILE A 63 -5.07 -7.09 -4.71
CA ILE A 63 -5.80 -5.94 -5.23
C ILE A 63 -4.79 -5.05 -5.93
N TRP A 64 -4.96 -4.85 -7.24
CA TRP A 64 -4.06 -4.03 -8.04
C TRP A 64 -4.76 -2.79 -8.58
N VAL A 65 -4.31 -1.63 -8.12
CA VAL A 65 -4.75 -0.33 -8.61
C VAL A 65 -3.92 0.03 -9.84
N VAL A 66 -4.58 0.08 -10.99
CA VAL A 66 -3.97 0.45 -12.28
C VAL A 66 -4.37 1.88 -12.63
N ARG A 67 -3.38 2.73 -12.92
CA ARG A 67 -3.59 4.12 -13.34
C ARG A 67 -2.96 4.37 -14.70
N PHE A 68 -3.59 5.26 -15.44
CA PHE A 68 -3.09 5.77 -16.72
C PHE A 68 -3.01 7.30 -16.66
N PRO A 69 -2.12 7.94 -17.46
CA PRO A 69 -2.05 9.38 -17.56
C PRO A 69 -3.41 10.01 -17.87
N VAL A 70 -3.69 11.17 -17.29
CA VAL A 70 -4.95 11.90 -17.54
C VAL A 70 -5.08 12.19 -19.04
N GLY A 71 -6.22 11.81 -19.62
CA GLY A 71 -6.49 11.96 -21.07
C GLY A 71 -6.10 10.74 -21.91
N ALA A 72 -5.44 9.73 -21.33
CA ALA A 72 -5.27 8.43 -21.97
C ALA A 72 -6.60 7.67 -21.95
N ALA A 73 -7.20 7.45 -23.12
CA ALA A 73 -8.42 6.65 -23.26
C ALA A 73 -8.10 5.14 -23.27
N ILE A 74 -7.36 4.67 -22.26
CA ILE A 74 -6.94 3.28 -22.12
C ILE A 74 -7.80 2.62 -21.02
N GLY A 75 -8.55 1.58 -21.38
CA GLY A 75 -9.27 0.76 -20.41
C GLY A 75 -8.37 -0.36 -19.84
N ILE A 76 -8.70 -0.85 -18.63
CA ILE A 76 -8.03 -2.04 -18.04
C ILE A 76 -7.96 -3.21 -19.04
N LYS A 77 -9.05 -3.48 -19.77
CA LYS A 77 -9.13 -4.61 -20.71
C LYS A 77 -8.15 -4.51 -21.89
N GLU A 78 -7.77 -3.30 -22.28
CA GLU A 78 -6.82 -3.06 -23.37
C GLU A 78 -5.38 -3.02 -22.86
N ALA A 79 -5.18 -2.61 -21.61
CA ALA A 79 -3.86 -2.49 -21.01
C ALA A 79 -3.30 -3.83 -20.51
N LEU A 80 -4.16 -4.71 -19.99
CA LEU A 80 -3.76 -5.99 -19.42
C LEU A 80 -3.57 -7.08 -20.47
N PRO A 81 -2.76 -8.12 -20.19
CA PRO A 81 -2.61 -9.25 -21.09
C PRO A 81 -3.95 -9.93 -21.37
N GLU A 82 -4.11 -10.47 -22.58
CA GLU A 82 -5.34 -11.14 -22.99
C GLU A 82 -5.70 -12.29 -22.02
N GLY A 83 -6.95 -12.30 -21.56
CA GLY A 83 -7.49 -13.30 -20.63
C GLY A 83 -6.96 -13.23 -19.19
N PHE A 84 -6.14 -12.23 -18.84
CA PHE A 84 -5.59 -12.10 -17.48
C PHE A 84 -6.69 -12.00 -16.42
N LEU A 85 -7.72 -11.17 -16.66
CA LEU A 85 -8.83 -10.98 -15.73
C LEU A 85 -9.54 -12.31 -15.41
N GLU A 86 -9.81 -13.12 -16.43
CA GLU A 86 -10.43 -14.43 -16.28
C GLU A 86 -9.55 -15.42 -15.52
N ARG A 87 -8.23 -15.40 -15.74
CA ARG A 87 -7.26 -16.27 -15.06
C ARG A 87 -7.13 -15.95 -13.58
N VAL A 88 -7.33 -14.70 -13.18
CA VAL A 88 -7.13 -14.25 -11.79
C VAL A 88 -8.42 -13.97 -11.03
N LYS A 89 -9.60 -14.01 -11.66
CA LYS A 89 -10.90 -13.58 -11.10
C LYS A 89 -11.23 -14.06 -9.67
N ASP A 90 -10.77 -15.26 -9.30
CA ASP A 90 -11.08 -15.83 -7.98
C ASP A 90 -10.16 -15.29 -6.86
N ARG A 91 -8.98 -14.77 -7.22
CA ARG A 91 -7.92 -14.34 -6.29
C ARG A 91 -7.41 -12.91 -6.50
N GLY A 92 -7.75 -12.27 -7.61
CA GLY A 92 -7.32 -10.93 -7.98
C GLY A 92 -8.50 -9.98 -8.20
N MET A 93 -8.36 -8.75 -7.73
CA MET A 93 -9.26 -7.64 -8.05
C MET A 93 -8.45 -6.51 -8.68
N ILE A 94 -8.86 -6.04 -9.87
CA ILE A 94 -8.21 -4.92 -10.56
C ILE A 94 -9.09 -3.69 -10.44
N VAL A 95 -8.52 -2.60 -9.96
CA VAL A 95 -9.22 -1.33 -9.76
C VAL A 95 -8.60 -0.28 -10.68
N GLN A 96 -9.41 0.38 -11.52
CA GLN A 96 -8.92 1.47 -12.37
C GLN A 96 -8.97 2.78 -11.59
N GLY A 97 -7.89 3.57 -11.66
CA GLY A 97 -7.86 4.89 -11.05
C GLY A 97 -7.49 4.82 -9.58
N TRP A 98 -8.46 4.84 -8.68
CA TRP A 98 -8.20 5.08 -7.26
C TRP A 98 -8.93 4.06 -6.36
N ALA A 99 -8.34 3.78 -5.20
CA ALA A 99 -8.87 2.87 -4.19
C ALA A 99 -8.57 3.40 -2.78
N PRO A 100 -9.35 3.03 -1.74
CA PRO A 100 -9.20 3.55 -0.38
C PRO A 100 -8.00 2.89 0.32
N GLN A 101 -6.79 3.34 -0.01
CA GLN A 101 -5.52 2.75 0.46
C GLN A 101 -5.50 2.53 1.98
N ALA A 102 -5.82 3.56 2.77
CA ALA A 102 -5.83 3.44 4.23
C ALA A 102 -6.77 2.32 4.72
N THR A 103 -7.98 2.23 4.16
CA THR A 103 -8.96 1.21 4.52
C THR A 103 -8.50 -0.19 4.11
N ILE A 104 -7.90 -0.33 2.92
CA ILE A 104 -7.34 -1.61 2.47
C ILE A 104 -6.19 -2.05 3.38
N LEU A 105 -5.27 -1.13 3.72
CA LEU A 105 -4.13 -1.41 4.60
C LEU A 105 -4.57 -1.76 6.02
N ALA A 106 -5.65 -1.16 6.51
CA ALA A 106 -6.23 -1.47 7.82
C ALA A 106 -6.93 -2.84 7.87
N HIS A 107 -7.30 -3.42 6.73
CA HIS A 107 -8.09 -4.64 6.69
C HIS A 107 -7.27 -5.88 7.13
N PRO A 108 -7.81 -6.77 8.01
CA PRO A 108 -7.06 -7.93 8.53
C PRO A 108 -6.53 -8.92 7.48
N SER A 109 -7.21 -9.01 6.33
CA SER A 109 -6.80 -9.87 5.21
C SER A 109 -5.58 -9.34 4.44
N THR A 110 -5.22 -8.07 4.61
CA THR A 110 -4.05 -7.46 3.97
C THR A 110 -2.77 -7.91 4.66
N GLY A 111 -1.92 -8.63 3.91
CA GLY A 111 -0.67 -9.22 4.40
C GLY A 111 0.59 -8.49 3.96
N GLY A 112 0.50 -7.65 2.92
CA GLY A 112 1.62 -6.87 2.39
C GLY A 112 1.16 -5.77 1.44
N PHE A 113 2.03 -4.80 1.20
CA PHE A 113 1.78 -3.67 0.32
C PHE A 113 2.91 -3.51 -0.70
N LEU A 114 2.64 -3.78 -1.98
CA LEU A 114 3.54 -3.45 -3.07
C LEU A 114 3.38 -1.98 -3.43
N SER A 115 4.45 -1.21 -3.20
CA SER A 115 4.43 0.24 -3.27
C SER A 115 5.61 0.80 -4.05
N HIS A 116 5.37 1.93 -4.69
CA HIS A 116 6.40 2.82 -5.24
C HIS A 116 7.29 3.47 -4.17
N CYS A 117 7.05 3.25 -2.87
CA CYS A 117 7.85 3.80 -1.77
C CYS A 117 7.81 5.33 -1.62
N GLY A 118 6.71 5.99 -2.02
CA GLY A 118 6.46 7.37 -1.64
C GLY A 118 6.28 7.50 -0.12
N TRP A 119 6.84 8.55 0.49
CA TRP A 119 6.93 8.70 1.95
C TRP A 119 5.57 8.54 2.66
N SER A 120 4.51 9.19 2.17
CA SER A 120 3.17 9.06 2.75
C SER A 120 2.64 7.63 2.70
N SER A 121 2.85 6.93 1.58
CA SER A 121 2.36 5.55 1.41
C SER A 121 3.08 4.58 2.33
N ILE A 122 4.38 4.76 2.56
CA ILE A 122 5.13 3.89 3.47
C ILE A 122 4.74 4.16 4.92
N LEU A 123 4.52 5.43 5.31
CA LEU A 123 4.04 5.77 6.65
C LEU A 123 2.66 5.15 6.93
N GLU A 124 1.72 5.23 5.98
CA GLU A 124 0.41 4.58 6.13
C GLU A 124 0.55 3.05 6.29
N SER A 125 1.41 2.42 5.50
CA SER A 125 1.67 0.97 5.60
C SER A 125 2.17 0.57 7.00
N ILE A 126 3.18 1.28 7.50
CA ILE A 126 3.75 1.00 8.82
C ILE A 126 2.76 1.36 9.93
N TYR A 127 1.97 2.42 9.77
CA TYR A 127 0.91 2.77 10.72
C TYR A 127 -0.11 1.64 10.90
N TYR A 128 -0.45 0.92 9.83
CA TYR A 128 -1.33 -0.25 9.89
C TYR A 128 -0.59 -1.58 10.14
N GLY A 129 0.73 -1.55 10.32
CA GLY A 129 1.54 -2.75 10.60
C GLY A 129 1.65 -3.70 9.41
N VAL A 130 1.56 -3.17 8.19
CA VAL A 130 1.65 -3.93 6.94
C VAL A 130 3.07 -3.79 6.37
N PRO A 131 3.78 -4.89 6.10
CA PRO A 131 5.11 -4.86 5.49
C PRO A 131 5.04 -4.46 4.02
N VAL A 132 6.12 -3.85 3.53
CA VAL A 132 6.19 -3.26 2.20
C VAL A 132 7.01 -4.11 1.24
N ILE A 133 6.46 -4.40 0.06
CA ILE A 133 7.20 -4.89 -1.11
C ILE A 133 7.58 -3.64 -1.90
N ALA A 134 8.82 -3.22 -1.74
CA ALA A 134 9.36 -2.00 -2.32
C ALA A 134 9.61 -2.18 -3.82
N MET A 135 9.03 -1.29 -4.62
CA MET A 135 9.30 -1.18 -6.06
C MET A 135 9.45 0.30 -6.42
N PRO A 136 10.56 0.95 -6.00
CA PRO A 136 10.78 2.37 -6.23
C PRO A 136 10.92 2.66 -7.73
N LEU A 137 10.41 3.82 -8.16
CA LEU A 137 10.39 4.24 -9.57
C LEU A 137 11.17 5.54 -9.80
N LYS A 138 11.06 6.54 -8.92
CA LYS A 138 11.69 7.87 -9.10
C LYS A 138 11.90 8.63 -7.79
N TYR A 139 12.62 9.75 -7.87
CA TYR A 139 12.85 10.69 -6.75
C TYR A 139 13.55 10.04 -5.54
N ASP A 140 13.01 10.26 -4.34
CA ASP A 140 13.49 9.77 -3.04
C ASP A 140 13.09 8.31 -2.76
N GLN A 141 12.25 7.72 -3.61
CA GLN A 141 11.70 6.38 -3.41
C GLN A 141 12.76 5.29 -3.18
N PRO A 142 13.92 5.26 -3.87
CA PRO A 142 14.97 4.27 -3.59
C PRO A 142 15.57 4.38 -2.18
N ILE A 143 15.69 5.61 -1.64
CA ILE A 143 16.18 5.84 -0.29
C ILE A 143 15.15 5.34 0.72
N ASN A 144 13.87 5.62 0.49
CA ASN A 144 12.77 5.13 1.31
C ASN A 144 12.68 3.59 1.30
N ALA A 145 12.86 2.97 0.13
CA ALA A 145 12.93 1.52 -0.01
C ALA A 145 14.06 0.93 0.84
N ARG A 146 15.26 1.52 0.77
CA ARG A 146 16.41 1.07 1.56
C ARG A 146 16.13 1.13 3.06
N LEU A 147 15.51 2.21 3.54
CA LEU A 147 15.14 2.36 4.95
C LEU A 147 14.18 1.26 5.42
N LEU A 148 13.19 0.89 4.60
CA LEU A 148 12.23 -0.18 4.92
C LEU A 148 12.92 -1.54 5.07
N ILE A 149 13.88 -1.83 4.18
CA ILE A 149 14.64 -3.08 4.19
C ILE A 149 15.54 -3.13 5.44
N GLU A 150 16.26 -2.05 5.74
CA GLU A 150 17.12 -1.97 6.92
C GLU A 150 16.34 -2.02 8.24
N ALA A 151 15.12 -1.46 8.26
CA ALA A 151 14.22 -1.56 9.41
C ALA A 151 13.59 -2.96 9.59
N GLY A 152 13.74 -3.86 8.61
CA GLY A 152 13.20 -5.22 8.62
C GLY A 152 11.70 -5.30 8.35
N VAL A 153 11.13 -4.30 7.69
CA VAL A 153 9.68 -4.20 7.39
C VAL A 153 9.37 -4.28 5.89
N GLY A 154 10.35 -4.65 5.08
CA GLY A 154 10.11 -4.82 3.65
C GLY A 154 11.19 -5.59 2.92
N VAL A 155 10.84 -5.94 1.68
CA VAL A 155 11.73 -6.53 0.67
C VAL A 155 11.66 -5.69 -0.59
N GLU A 156 12.68 -5.75 -1.45
CA GLU A 156 12.70 -5.01 -2.71
C GLU A 156 12.52 -5.95 -3.90
N VAL A 157 11.71 -5.53 -4.87
CA VAL A 157 11.70 -6.12 -6.20
C VAL A 157 12.86 -5.51 -6.98
N LEU A 158 13.77 -6.36 -7.43
CA LEU A 158 14.95 -5.90 -8.16
C LEU A 158 14.55 -5.39 -9.54
N ASN A 159 15.04 -4.19 -9.87
CA ASN A 159 14.95 -3.61 -11.19
C ASN A 159 16.33 -3.64 -11.86
N ASP A 160 16.36 -3.68 -13.19
CA ASP A 160 17.58 -3.43 -13.96
C ASP A 160 17.93 -1.93 -14.01
N GLU A 161 19.06 -1.62 -14.65
CA GLU A 161 19.54 -0.24 -14.84
C GLU A 161 18.57 0.68 -15.60
N ASN A 162 17.61 0.10 -16.33
CA ASN A 162 16.56 0.81 -17.07
C ASN A 162 15.23 0.88 -16.31
N GLY A 163 15.20 0.46 -15.04
CA GLY A 163 14.00 0.44 -14.21
C GLY A 163 12.99 -0.63 -14.60
N GLN A 164 13.40 -1.67 -15.33
CA GLN A 164 12.54 -2.82 -15.66
C GLN A 164 12.67 -3.90 -14.59
N PHE A 165 11.56 -4.48 -14.19
CA PHE A 165 11.51 -5.65 -13.31
C PHE A 165 11.04 -6.87 -14.09
N LYS A 166 11.36 -8.05 -13.56
CA LYS A 166 10.90 -9.33 -14.09
C LYS A 166 9.76 -9.89 -13.24
N LYS A 167 8.82 -10.55 -13.88
CA LYS A 167 7.73 -11.29 -13.26
C LYS A 167 8.18 -12.25 -12.17
N GLU A 168 9.33 -12.91 -12.34
CA GLU A 168 9.85 -13.86 -11.34
C GLU A 168 10.24 -13.14 -10.05
N ASP A 169 10.81 -11.93 -10.15
CA ASP A 169 11.18 -11.13 -8.99
C ASP A 169 9.95 -10.56 -8.27
N VAL A 170 8.93 -10.16 -9.01
CA VAL A 170 7.62 -9.78 -8.46
C VAL A 170 7.00 -10.94 -7.69
N ALA A 171 6.89 -12.11 -8.33
CA ALA A 171 6.28 -13.29 -7.72
C ALA A 171 7.03 -13.74 -6.46
N LYS A 172 8.37 -13.77 -6.52
CA LYS A 172 9.23 -14.10 -5.39
C LYS A 172 9.03 -13.14 -4.23
N ALA A 173 9.02 -11.83 -4.48
CA ALA A 173 8.85 -10.85 -3.42
C ALA A 173 7.46 -10.95 -2.75
N ILE A 174 6.39 -11.13 -3.54
CA ILE A 174 5.04 -11.35 -3.01
C ILE A 174 4.99 -12.63 -2.17
N ASN A 175 5.54 -13.73 -2.68
CA ASN A 175 5.54 -15.00 -1.97
C ASN A 175 6.29 -14.89 -0.63
N ASN A 176 7.47 -14.25 -0.60
CA ASN A 176 8.25 -14.05 0.63
C ASN A 176 7.48 -13.29 1.72
N VAL A 177 6.61 -12.33 1.33
CA VAL A 177 5.88 -11.49 2.29
C VAL A 177 4.56 -12.13 2.71
N VAL A 178 3.80 -12.68 1.76
CA VAL A 178 2.38 -13.06 1.98
C VAL A 178 2.19 -14.58 2.10
N VAL A 179 2.99 -15.38 1.39
CA VAL A 179 2.79 -16.84 1.30
C VAL A 179 3.72 -17.58 2.27
N GLU A 180 5.00 -17.19 2.32
CA GLU A 180 5.98 -17.79 3.20
C GLU A 180 5.76 -17.37 4.65
N LYS A 181 5.30 -18.31 5.49
CA LYS A 181 4.92 -18.03 6.87
C LYS A 181 6.03 -17.37 7.68
N LYS A 182 7.22 -17.97 7.74
CA LYS A 182 8.29 -17.51 8.65
C LYS A 182 8.81 -16.11 8.30
N THR A 183 9.14 -15.89 7.03
CA THR A 183 9.66 -14.63 6.49
C THR A 183 8.61 -13.52 6.60
N GLY A 184 7.39 -13.79 6.15
CA GLY A 184 6.27 -12.85 6.24
C GLY A 184 5.87 -12.51 7.68
N GLU A 185 5.83 -13.49 8.59
CA GLU A 185 5.48 -13.29 10.01
C GLU A 185 6.52 -12.41 10.71
N GLY A 186 7.81 -12.62 10.45
CA GLY A 186 8.87 -11.78 11.00
C GLY A 186 8.71 -10.30 10.61
N MET A 187 8.50 -10.04 9.31
CA MET A 187 8.27 -8.68 8.81
C MET A 187 6.98 -8.06 9.34
N ARG A 188 5.87 -8.80 9.40
CA ARG A 188 4.61 -8.33 10.00
C ARG A 188 4.76 -8.03 11.48
N SER A 189 5.47 -8.87 12.24
CA SER A 189 5.73 -8.63 13.66
C SER A 189 6.52 -7.34 13.84
N ARG A 190 7.55 -7.13 13.03
CA ARG A 190 8.36 -5.91 13.05
C ARG A 190 7.55 -4.67 12.67
N ALA A 191 6.73 -4.75 11.62
CA ALA A 191 5.86 -3.65 11.19
C ALA A 191 4.82 -3.30 12.27
N LYS A 192 4.25 -4.28 12.97
CA LYS A 192 3.33 -4.06 14.11
C LYS A 192 4.02 -3.41 15.31
N GLU A 193 5.27 -3.75 15.58
CA GLU A 193 6.05 -3.09 16.64
C GLU A 193 6.25 -1.60 16.31
N LEU A 194 6.62 -1.28 15.06
CA LEU A 194 6.75 0.11 14.62
C LEU A 194 5.40 0.84 14.60
N SER A 195 4.33 0.20 14.12
CA SER A 195 2.95 0.71 14.19
C SER A 195 2.58 1.13 15.61
N LYS A 196 2.88 0.28 16.60
CA LYS A 196 2.60 0.57 18.00
C LYS A 196 3.36 1.81 18.46
N LYS A 197 4.66 1.90 18.18
CA LYS A 197 5.47 3.07 18.56
C LYS A 197 4.92 4.36 17.94
N MET A 198 4.55 4.33 16.66
CA MET A 198 3.95 5.48 15.98
C MET A 198 2.65 5.93 16.65
N LYS A 199 1.78 4.98 17.03
CA LYS A 199 0.50 5.28 17.70
C LYS A 199 0.68 5.79 19.12
N ASP A 200 1.62 5.21 19.86
CA ASP A 200 1.97 5.66 21.22
C ASP A 200 2.52 7.10 21.17
N GLU A 201 3.37 7.43 20.19
CA GLU A 201 3.87 8.80 19.97
C GLU A 201 2.77 9.79 19.53
N GLU A 202 1.85 9.36 18.66
CA GLU A 202 0.68 10.14 18.25
C GLU A 202 -0.22 10.48 19.45
N GLU A 203 -0.52 9.50 20.30
CA GLU A 203 -1.35 9.67 21.50
C GLU A 203 -0.71 10.66 22.50
N LEU A 204 0.60 10.56 22.72
CA LEU A 204 1.35 11.49 23.57
C LEU A 204 1.26 12.93 23.05
N ALA A 205 1.47 13.14 21.75
CA ALA A 205 1.40 14.47 21.15
C ALA A 205 -0.02 15.09 21.22
N ILE A 206 -1.06 14.28 21.04
CA ILE A 206 -2.47 14.70 21.19
C ILE A 206 -2.77 15.10 22.63
N ASN A 207 -2.29 14.33 23.60
CA ASN A 207 -2.48 14.63 25.02
C ASN A 207 -1.80 15.95 25.42
N GLU A 208 -0.53 16.14 25.04
CA GLU A 208 0.20 17.40 25.30
C GLU A 208 -0.51 18.61 24.69
N THR A 209 -1.00 18.49 23.45
CA THR A 209 -1.75 19.55 22.76
C THR A 209 -3.06 19.85 23.49
N SER A 210 -3.78 18.81 23.92
CA SER A 210 -5.06 18.94 24.64
C SER A 210 -4.87 19.64 25.99
N GLU A 211 -3.80 19.32 26.72
CA GLU A 211 -3.46 19.99 27.98
C GLU A 211 -3.14 21.47 27.78
N GLN A 212 -2.38 21.82 26.74
CA GLN A 212 -2.08 23.22 26.42
C GLN A 212 -3.35 24.01 26.06
N LEU A 213 -4.24 23.41 25.26
CA LEU A 213 -5.54 24.02 24.94
C LEU A 213 -6.40 24.22 26.20
N PHE A 214 -6.46 23.23 27.09
CA PHE A 214 -7.17 23.35 28.36
C PHE A 214 -6.61 24.49 29.22
N GLN A 215 -5.29 24.60 29.35
CA GLN A 215 -4.65 25.68 30.10
C GLN A 215 -4.96 27.06 29.53
N LEU A 216 -5.02 27.20 28.19
CA LEU A 216 -5.45 28.44 27.55
C LEU A 216 -6.91 28.76 27.91
N CYS A 217 -7.83 27.79 27.77
CA CYS A 217 -9.24 28.00 28.13
C CYS A 217 -9.42 28.44 29.60
N VAL A 218 -8.68 27.85 30.54
CA VAL A 218 -8.71 28.25 31.96
C VAL A 218 -8.20 29.68 32.15
N LYS A 219 -7.08 30.05 31.50
CA LYS A 219 -6.54 31.43 31.55
C LYS A 219 -7.52 32.47 31.00
N TYR A 220 -8.27 32.14 29.96
CA TYR A 220 -9.29 33.04 29.40
C TYR A 220 -10.53 33.15 30.28
N LYS A 221 -10.94 32.09 30.98
CA LYS A 221 -12.05 32.14 31.94
C LYS A 221 -11.75 32.94 33.22
N GLN A 222 -10.48 33.02 33.64
CA GLN A 222 -10.08 33.79 34.83
C GLN A 222 -9.90 35.31 34.55
N LYS A 223 -10.03 35.74 33.29
CA LYS A 223 -9.92 37.14 32.86
C LYS A 223 -11.26 37.82 32.58
N GLN A 224 -12.38 37.13 32.81
CA GLN A 224 -13.74 37.69 32.82
C GLN A 224 -14.26 37.73 34.25
#